data_AF-A0A376WCF9-F1
#
_entry.id   AF-A0A376WCF9-F1
#
_cell.length_a   1.000
_cell.length_b   1.000
_cell.length_c   1.000
_cell.angle_alpha   90.00
_cell.angle_beta   90.00
_cell.angle_gamma   90.00
#
_symmetry.space_group_name_H-M   'P 1'
#
loop_
_entity.id
_entity.type
_entity.pdbx_description
1 polymer ?
#
loop_
_entity_poly.entity_id
_entity_poly.type
_entity_poly.pdbx_seq_one_letter_code
_entity_poly.pdbx_strand_id
1 'polypeptide(L)'
;MQFQGQVKFRWRITACFFLDELPEFERRTLDALREPIESGQIHLSRTRAKITYPARFQLVAAMNPSPTGHYQGNHNRCTPEQTLRYLNRLSGPFLDRFDLSLEIPLPPPGILSKTVVPGENSTTVKQRVMAARERQFKRQNKLNAWLDNPEIRQFCKLESEDAQWLEETLIHLGLSIRAWQRLLKVARTIADIDQSDIITRQHLQEAVSYRAIDRLLIHLQKLLT
;
A
#
# COMPACT_ATOMS: atom_id res chain seq x y z
N MET A 1 39.94 -10.57 30.66
CA MET A 1 38.67 -11.28 30.39
C MET A 1 37.73 -10.30 29.71
N GLN A 2 37.58 -10.43 28.39
CA GLN A 2 36.74 -9.57 27.55
C GLN A 2 35.27 -9.94 27.76
N PHE A 3 34.43 -8.98 28.12
CA PHE A 3 32.99 -9.06 27.88
C PHE A 3 32.63 -8.09 26.75
N GLN A 4 32.75 -8.56 25.51
CA GLN A 4 32.12 -7.95 24.35
C GLN A 4 30.64 -8.36 24.33
N GLY A 5 29.81 -7.63 25.07
CA GLY A 5 28.36 -7.70 24.90
C GLY A 5 27.92 -6.75 23.79
N GLN A 6 27.99 -7.16 22.52
CA GLN A 6 27.23 -6.48 21.48
C GLN A 6 25.74 -6.76 21.72
N VAL A 7 25.02 -5.80 22.29
CA VAL A 7 23.56 -5.80 22.22
C VAL A 7 23.17 -5.53 20.76
N LYS A 8 23.05 -6.60 19.97
CA LYS A 8 22.40 -6.55 18.66
C LYS A 8 20.91 -6.31 18.88
N PHE A 9 20.51 -5.03 18.94
CA PHE A 9 19.10 -4.65 18.79
C PHE A 9 18.65 -5.01 17.37
N ARG A 10 18.11 -6.21 17.21
CA ARG A 10 17.40 -6.61 15.99
C ARG A 10 16.03 -5.95 16.04
N TRP A 11 15.93 -4.70 15.61
CA TRP A 11 14.67 -3.93 15.55
C TRP A 11 13.65 -4.66 14.66
N ARG A 12 12.83 -5.51 15.28
CA ARG A 12 11.68 -6.19 14.71
C ARG A 12 10.39 -5.59 15.28
N ILE A 13 10.34 -4.27 15.44
CA ILE A 13 9.12 -3.56 15.85
C ILE A 13 8.43 -3.08 14.57
N THR A 14 7.24 -3.62 14.29
CA THR A 14 6.34 -3.14 13.24
C THR A 14 5.13 -2.57 13.98
N ALA A 15 5.27 -1.37 14.54
CA ALA A 15 4.13 -0.67 15.12
C ALA A 15 3.11 -0.39 14.01
N CYS A 16 1.82 -0.55 14.29
CA CYS A 16 0.76 -0.13 13.37
C CYS A 16 0.39 1.32 13.72
N PHE A 17 0.52 2.23 12.76
CA PHE A 17 0.04 3.59 12.87
C PHE A 17 -1.23 3.72 12.05
N PHE A 18 -2.36 3.92 12.73
CA PHE A 18 -3.67 4.01 12.08
C PHE A 18 -4.13 5.47 12.00
N LEU A 19 -4.54 5.91 10.81
CA LEU A 19 -5.13 7.22 10.56
C LEU A 19 -6.55 7.03 10.02
N ASP A 20 -7.55 7.42 10.80
CA ASP A 20 -8.93 7.50 10.32
C ASP A 20 -9.18 8.87 9.68
N GLU A 21 -10.09 8.93 8.71
CA GLU A 21 -10.44 10.17 8.01
C GLU A 21 -9.23 10.92 7.39
N LEU A 22 -8.40 10.18 6.64
CA LEU A 22 -7.12 10.68 6.11
C LEU A 22 -7.17 12.09 5.46
N PRO A 23 -8.19 12.46 4.65
CA PRO A 23 -8.26 13.78 4.03
C PRO A 23 -8.60 14.92 5.00
N GLU A 24 -8.99 14.65 6.25
CA GLU A 24 -9.22 15.71 7.25
C GLU A 24 -7.93 16.25 7.86
N PHE A 25 -6.82 15.54 7.73
CA PHE A 25 -5.52 16.04 8.16
C PHE A 25 -4.99 17.13 7.22
N GLU A 26 -4.29 18.11 7.80
CA GLU A 26 -3.58 19.10 7.01
C GLU A 26 -2.57 18.45 6.07
N ARG A 27 -2.55 18.90 4.81
CA ARG A 27 -1.64 18.39 3.78
C ARG A 27 -0.18 18.39 4.22
N ARG A 28 0.26 19.43 4.94
CA ARG A 28 1.63 19.54 5.45
C ARG A 28 1.98 18.41 6.43
N THR A 29 1.03 17.98 7.25
CA THR A 29 1.19 16.88 8.20
C THR A 29 1.32 15.54 7.48
N LEU A 30 0.48 15.30 6.47
CA LEU A 30 0.57 14.10 5.63
C LEU A 30 1.87 14.04 4.82
N ASP A 31 2.27 15.16 4.24
CA ASP A 31 3.51 15.26 3.48
C ASP A 31 4.75 15.02 4.37
N ALA A 32 4.69 15.41 5.66
CA ALA A 32 5.74 15.12 6.63
C ALA A 32 5.90 13.61 6.93
N LEU A 33 4.86 12.80 6.75
CA LEU A 33 4.93 11.35 6.93
C LEU A 33 5.69 10.63 5.81
N ARG A 34 5.95 11.28 4.68
CA ARG A 34 6.63 10.65 3.54
C ARG A 34 8.04 10.14 3.89
N GLU A 35 8.81 10.94 4.63
CA GLU A 35 10.17 10.59 5.05
C GLU A 35 10.20 9.36 5.97
N PRO A 36 9.41 9.30 7.07
CA PRO A 36 9.41 8.13 7.93
C PRO A 36 8.84 6.87 7.27
N ILE A 37 7.83 7.00 6.40
CA ILE A 37 7.28 5.84 5.66
C ILE A 37 8.32 5.21 4.72
N GLU A 38 9.20 6.03 4.14
CA GLU A 38 10.20 5.55 3.18
C GLU A 38 11.49 5.09 3.87
N SER A 39 12.03 5.89 4.79
CA SER A 39 13.34 5.65 5.41
C SER A 39 13.25 4.82 6.69
N GLY A 40 12.08 4.78 7.33
CA GLY A 40 11.92 4.26 8.68
C GLY A 40 12.67 5.07 9.74
N GLN A 41 13.00 6.33 9.45
CA GLN A 41 13.72 7.26 10.32
C GLN A 41 13.11 8.68 10.22
N ILE A 42 13.36 9.50 11.23
CA ILE A 42 13.01 10.92 11.23
C ILE A 42 14.26 11.72 11.61
N HIS A 43 14.60 12.70 10.78
CA HIS A 43 15.70 13.62 11.06
C HIS A 43 15.19 14.93 11.68
N LEU A 44 15.53 15.17 12.95
CA LEU A 44 15.23 16.42 13.63
C LEU A 44 16.45 17.34 13.58
N SER A 45 16.34 18.43 12.81
CA SER A 45 17.36 19.49 12.76
C SER A 45 16.88 20.71 13.54
N ARG A 46 17.59 21.05 14.62
CA ARG A 46 17.42 22.28 15.41
C ARG A 46 18.73 23.06 15.39
N THR A 47 18.70 24.36 15.70
CA THR A 47 19.85 25.28 15.63
C THR A 47 21.10 24.80 16.38
N ARG A 48 20.94 23.92 17.38
CA ARG A 48 22.04 23.39 18.21
C ARG A 48 22.30 21.89 18.05
N ALA A 49 21.50 21.15 17.28
CA ALA A 49 21.65 19.70 17.14
C ALA A 49 20.94 19.12 15.92
N LYS A 50 21.52 18.06 15.34
CA LYS A 50 20.87 17.16 14.39
C LYS A 50 20.76 15.79 15.05
N ILE A 51 19.53 15.30 15.25
CA ILE A 51 19.27 14.01 15.90
C ILE A 51 18.38 13.18 14.99
N THR A 52 18.73 11.90 14.82
CA THR A 52 17.97 10.94 14.01
C THR A 52 17.27 9.94 14.94
N TYR A 53 15.96 9.79 14.79
CA TYR A 53 15.15 8.83 15.54
C TYR A 53 14.65 7.70 14.63
N PRO A 54 14.62 6.43 15.10
CA PRO A 54 13.98 5.35 14.36
C PRO A 54 12.45 5.51 14.35
N ALA A 55 11.84 5.35 13.19
CA ALA A 55 10.39 5.51 12.97
C ALA A 55 9.85 4.41 12.03
N ARG A 56 10.09 3.14 12.38
CA ARG A 56 9.60 2.00 11.59
C ARG A 56 8.17 1.63 12.03
N PHE A 57 7.20 1.92 11.18
CA PHE A 57 5.80 1.56 11.39
C PHE A 57 5.14 1.13 10.07
N GLN A 58 4.04 0.39 10.18
CA GLN A 58 3.11 0.16 9.09
C GLN A 58 2.00 1.21 9.19
N LEU A 59 1.85 2.03 8.15
CA LEU A 59 0.73 2.97 8.05
C LEU A 59 -0.50 2.22 7.54
N VAL A 60 -1.61 2.35 8.26
CA VAL A 60 -2.94 1.94 7.82
C VAL A 60 -3.80 3.19 7.85
N ALA A 61 -4.51 3.49 6.76
CA ALA A 61 -5.35 4.67 6.70
C ALA A 61 -6.73 4.32 6.16
N ALA A 62 -7.75 5.00 6.67
CA ALA A 62 -9.11 4.94 6.19
C ALA A 62 -9.55 6.33 5.72
N MET A 63 -10.41 6.37 4.71
CA MET A 63 -11.02 7.60 4.24
C MET A 63 -12.33 7.33 3.51
N ASN A 64 -13.19 8.34 3.50
CA ASN A 64 -14.34 8.36 2.61
C ASN A 64 -13.88 8.69 1.17
N PRO A 65 -14.56 8.18 0.14
CA PRO A 65 -14.22 8.50 -1.25
C PRO A 65 -14.65 9.92 -1.65
N SER A 66 -15.53 10.56 -0.87
CA SER A 66 -15.99 11.93 -1.04
C SER A 66 -16.40 12.55 0.32
N PRO A 67 -16.60 13.88 0.41
CA PRO A 67 -17.10 14.53 1.63
C PRO A 67 -18.48 14.01 2.10
N THR A 68 -19.28 13.45 1.20
CA THR A 68 -20.62 12.92 1.51
C THR A 68 -20.63 11.40 1.72
N GLY A 69 -19.45 10.77 1.74
CA GLY A 69 -19.30 9.32 1.92
C GLY A 69 -19.62 8.49 0.68
N HIS A 70 -20.11 9.11 -0.40
CA HIS A 70 -20.58 8.44 -1.61
C HIS A 70 -20.07 9.16 -2.86
N TYR A 71 -19.61 8.41 -3.87
CA TYR A 71 -19.20 8.97 -5.16
C TYR A 71 -19.94 8.33 -6.35
N GLN A 72 -20.79 7.32 -6.11
CA GLN A 72 -21.64 6.66 -7.10
C GLN A 72 -23.08 6.53 -6.60
N GLY A 73 -24.05 6.55 -7.52
CA GLY A 73 -25.48 6.34 -7.25
C GLY A 73 -26.28 7.58 -6.82
N ASN A 74 -27.58 7.40 -6.58
CA ASN A 74 -28.55 8.47 -6.25
C ASN A 74 -28.26 9.21 -4.92
N HIS A 75 -27.34 8.68 -4.10
CA HIS A 75 -26.91 9.30 -2.84
C HIS A 75 -25.66 10.17 -2.99
N ASN A 76 -25.02 10.19 -4.17
CA ASN A 76 -23.92 11.12 -4.43
C ASN A 76 -24.47 12.54 -4.56
N ARG A 77 -24.20 13.37 -3.56
CA ARG A 77 -24.55 14.80 -3.55
C ARG A 77 -23.34 15.69 -3.88
N CYS A 78 -22.19 15.09 -4.19
CA CYS A 78 -20.97 15.81 -4.52
C CYS A 78 -20.74 15.84 -6.03
N THR A 79 -20.35 17.01 -6.54
CA THR A 79 -19.87 17.11 -7.93
C THR A 79 -18.49 16.45 -8.07
N PRO A 80 -18.08 16.05 -9.29
CA PRO A 80 -16.74 15.54 -9.53
C PRO A 80 -15.64 16.51 -9.08
N GLU A 81 -15.84 17.82 -9.26
CA GLU A 81 -14.91 18.87 -8.81
C GLU A 81 -14.80 18.93 -7.28
N GLN A 82 -15.92 18.81 -6.57
CA GLN A 82 -15.92 18.78 -5.10
C GLN A 82 -15.18 17.56 -4.56
N THR A 83 -15.39 16.41 -5.20
CA THR A 83 -14.73 15.14 -4.86
C THR A 83 -13.23 15.23 -5.15
N LEU A 84 -12.84 15.73 -6.32
CA LEU A 84 -11.44 15.95 -6.67
C LEU A 84 -10.77 16.92 -5.70
N ARG A 85 -11.43 18.02 -5.33
CA ARG A 85 -10.92 19.00 -4.35
C ARG A 85 -10.69 18.36 -2.98
N TYR A 86 -11.58 17.47 -2.55
CA TYR A 86 -11.43 16.72 -1.30
C TYR A 86 -10.22 15.78 -1.35
N LEU A 87 -10.10 14.98 -2.42
CA LEU A 87 -8.99 14.03 -2.59
C LEU A 87 -7.65 14.74 -2.85
N ASN A 88 -7.64 15.92 -3.45
CA ASN A 88 -6.44 16.75 -3.69
C ASN A 88 -5.74 17.23 -2.41
N ARG A 89 -6.36 17.04 -1.23
CA ARG A 89 -5.67 17.19 0.06
C ARG A 89 -4.54 16.16 0.21
N LEU A 90 -4.67 15.01 -0.44
CA LEU A 90 -3.64 13.98 -0.54
C LEU A 90 -2.74 14.27 -1.73
N SER A 91 -1.43 14.41 -1.50
CA SER A 91 -0.49 14.65 -2.58
C SER A 91 -0.19 13.34 -3.35
N GLY A 92 -0.05 13.41 -4.67
CA GLY A 92 0.39 12.26 -5.47
C GLY A 92 1.68 11.60 -4.94
N PRO A 93 2.73 12.38 -4.59
CA PRO A 93 3.93 11.82 -3.96
C PRO A 93 3.70 11.10 -2.62
N PHE A 94 2.65 11.45 -1.86
CA PHE A 94 2.25 10.73 -0.65
C PHE A 94 1.49 9.45 -0.99
N LEU A 95 0.53 9.51 -1.92
CA LEU A 95 -0.23 8.35 -2.39
C LEU A 95 0.66 7.26 -3.01
N ASP A 96 1.72 7.65 -3.70
CA ASP A 96 2.76 6.75 -4.22
C ASP A 96 3.49 5.94 -3.12
N ARG A 97 3.28 6.23 -1.84
CA ARG A 97 3.85 5.49 -0.70
C ARG A 97 2.90 4.45 -0.11
N PHE A 98 1.65 4.43 -0.55
CA PHE A 98 0.74 3.34 -0.24
C PHE A 98 1.00 2.20 -1.23
N ASP A 99 1.35 1.04 -0.69
CA ASP A 99 1.50 -0.18 -1.49
C ASP A 99 0.13 -0.69 -1.96
N LEU A 100 -0.88 -0.56 -1.09
CA LEU A 100 -2.24 -1.05 -1.28
C LEU A 100 -3.26 0.06 -0.98
N SER A 101 -4.28 0.13 -1.81
CA SER A 101 -5.49 0.94 -1.65
C SER A 101 -6.69 0.08 -2.03
N LEU A 102 -7.50 -0.28 -1.02
CA LEU A 102 -8.70 -1.07 -1.22
C LEU A 102 -9.92 -0.17 -1.18
N GLU A 103 -10.84 -0.41 -2.10
CA GLU A 103 -12.19 0.15 -2.02
C GLU A 103 -13.07 -0.85 -1.27
N ILE A 104 -13.75 -0.38 -0.23
CA ILE A 104 -14.69 -1.20 0.52
C ILE A 104 -16.09 -0.92 -0.04
N PRO A 105 -16.69 -1.86 -0.79
CA PRO A 105 -18.02 -1.66 -1.34
C PRO A 105 -19.07 -1.62 -0.24
N LEU A 106 -20.17 -0.90 -0.50
CA LEU A 106 -21.32 -0.92 0.40
C LEU A 106 -21.89 -2.35 0.48
N PRO A 107 -22.22 -2.84 1.68
CA PRO A 107 -22.86 -4.14 1.82
C PRO A 107 -24.21 -4.13 1.09
N PRO A 108 -24.56 -5.17 0.30
CA PRO A 108 -25.84 -5.22 -0.39
C PRO A 108 -27.03 -5.13 0.58
N PRO A 109 -28.16 -4.55 0.14
CA PRO A 109 -29.37 -4.47 0.95
C PRO A 109 -29.79 -5.84 1.50
N GLY A 110 -30.16 -5.89 2.77
CA GLY A 110 -30.62 -7.11 3.43
C GLY A 110 -29.52 -8.03 3.98
N ILE A 111 -28.24 -7.64 3.94
CA ILE A 111 -27.17 -8.38 4.66
C ILE A 111 -27.46 -8.50 6.15
N LEU A 112 -27.97 -7.45 6.78
CA LEU A 112 -28.33 -7.46 8.21
C LEU A 112 -29.46 -8.45 8.54
N SER A 113 -30.25 -8.84 7.54
CA SER A 113 -31.39 -9.75 7.67
C SER A 113 -31.05 -11.20 7.28
N LYS A 114 -29.88 -11.44 6.67
CA LYS A 114 -29.42 -12.77 6.26
C LYS A 114 -28.47 -13.35 7.29
N THR A 115 -28.53 -14.67 7.49
CA THR A 115 -27.53 -15.40 8.27
C THR A 115 -26.16 -15.14 7.64
N VAL A 116 -25.30 -14.43 8.38
CA VAL A 116 -23.93 -14.13 7.94
C VAL A 116 -23.22 -15.45 7.69
N VAL A 117 -22.84 -15.73 6.44
CA VAL A 117 -21.93 -16.84 6.17
C VAL A 117 -20.62 -16.49 6.87
N PRO A 118 -20.14 -17.30 7.83
CA PRO A 118 -18.91 -16.99 8.53
C PRO A 118 -17.77 -16.95 7.51
N GLY A 119 -17.07 -15.82 7.45
CA GLY A 119 -15.86 -15.69 6.65
C GLY A 119 -14.73 -16.60 7.18
N GLU A 120 -13.61 -16.60 6.48
CA GLU A 120 -12.43 -17.33 6.95
C GLU A 120 -11.97 -16.82 8.32
N ASN A 121 -11.67 -17.74 9.23
CA ASN A 121 -11.20 -17.37 10.56
C ASN A 121 -9.74 -16.87 10.52
N SER A 122 -9.36 -16.06 11.50
CA SER A 122 -8.01 -15.47 11.57
C SER A 122 -6.90 -16.51 11.70
N THR A 123 -7.17 -17.70 12.24
CA THR A 123 -6.20 -18.79 12.36
C THR A 123 -5.80 -19.33 10.99
N THR A 124 -6.78 -19.57 10.10
CA THR A 124 -6.56 -19.99 8.72
C THR A 124 -5.78 -18.93 7.95
N VAL A 125 -6.17 -17.66 8.06
CA VAL A 125 -5.45 -16.55 7.41
C VAL A 125 -4.00 -16.46 7.90
N LYS A 126 -3.78 -16.57 9.22
CA LYS A 126 -2.45 -16.55 9.83
C LYS A 126 -1.55 -17.64 9.26
N GLN A 127 -2.06 -18.85 9.04
CA GLN A 127 -1.28 -19.95 8.45
C GLN A 127 -0.78 -19.59 7.05
N ARG A 128 -1.66 -19.07 6.18
CA ARG A 128 -1.26 -18.60 4.83
C ARG A 128 -0.20 -17.50 4.88
N VAL A 129 -0.39 -16.51 5.75
CA VAL A 129 0.57 -15.41 5.93
C VAL A 129 1.94 -15.92 6.40
N MET A 130 1.95 -16.87 7.34
CA MET A 130 3.21 -17.43 7.85
C MET A 130 3.95 -18.26 6.79
N ALA A 131 3.23 -19.05 5.98
CA ALA A 131 3.81 -19.80 4.87
C ALA A 131 4.45 -18.88 3.83
N ALA A 132 3.75 -17.81 3.43
CA ALA A 132 4.28 -16.81 2.50
C ALA A 132 5.53 -16.12 3.08
N ARG A 133 5.50 -15.74 4.36
CA ARG A 133 6.67 -15.15 5.04
C ARG A 133 7.86 -16.09 5.06
N GLU A 134 7.64 -17.38 5.34
CA GLU A 134 8.71 -18.37 5.35
C GLU A 134 9.37 -18.49 3.97
N ARG A 135 8.57 -18.51 2.89
CA ARG A 135 9.08 -18.49 1.51
C ARG A 135 9.95 -17.26 1.24
N GLN A 136 9.50 -16.07 1.66
CA GLN A 136 10.28 -14.83 1.53
C GLN A 136 11.61 -14.91 2.30
N PHE A 137 11.60 -15.38 3.56
CA PHE A 137 12.82 -15.52 4.34
C PHE A 137 13.77 -16.57 3.77
N LYS A 138 13.27 -17.70 3.24
CA LYS A 138 14.09 -18.70 2.55
C LYS A 138 14.73 -18.13 1.29
N ARG A 139 13.98 -17.33 0.51
CA ARG A 139 14.46 -16.74 -0.75
C ARG A 139 15.50 -15.63 -0.56
N GLN A 140 15.27 -14.71 0.37
CA GLN A 140 16.02 -13.45 0.44
C GLN A 140 16.31 -12.96 1.88
N ASN A 141 16.04 -13.77 2.90
CA ASN A 141 16.25 -13.48 4.33
C ASN A 141 15.56 -12.19 4.85
N LYS A 142 14.57 -11.67 4.12
CA LYS A 142 13.76 -10.51 4.49
C LYS A 142 12.39 -10.53 3.80
N LEU A 143 11.45 -9.72 4.28
CA LEU A 143 10.13 -9.58 3.66
C LEU A 143 10.22 -8.87 2.30
N ASN A 144 9.28 -9.17 1.39
CA ASN A 144 9.20 -8.51 0.07
C ASN A 144 9.07 -6.98 0.18
N ALA A 145 8.38 -6.48 1.22
CA ALA A 145 8.25 -5.05 1.49
C ALA A 145 9.62 -4.34 1.61
N TRP A 146 10.64 -5.04 2.11
CA TRP A 146 11.97 -4.49 2.38
C TRP A 146 12.99 -4.74 1.27
N LEU A 147 12.56 -5.20 0.09
CA LEU A 147 13.45 -5.34 -1.05
C LEU A 147 13.93 -3.98 -1.55
N ASP A 148 15.22 -3.87 -1.86
CA ASP A 148 15.79 -2.73 -2.57
C ASP A 148 15.69 -2.89 -4.09
N ASN A 149 16.14 -1.87 -4.85
CA ASN A 149 16.00 -1.88 -6.31
C ASN A 149 16.75 -3.05 -7.00
N PRO A 150 18.01 -3.37 -6.65
CA PRO A 150 18.66 -4.59 -7.12
C PRO A 150 17.87 -5.86 -6.81
N GLU A 151 17.36 -6.00 -5.60
CA GLU A 151 16.63 -7.19 -5.18
C GLU A 151 15.26 -7.32 -5.86
N ILE A 152 14.57 -6.22 -6.14
CA ILE A 152 13.34 -6.23 -6.95
C ILE A 152 13.64 -6.81 -8.34
N ARG A 153 14.72 -6.37 -8.99
CA ARG A 153 15.13 -6.91 -10.30
C ARG A 153 15.51 -8.39 -10.25
N GLN A 154 16.00 -8.86 -9.10
CA GLN A 154 16.39 -10.26 -8.93
C GLN A 154 15.18 -11.16 -8.63
N PHE A 155 14.32 -10.75 -7.69
CA PHE A 155 13.28 -11.62 -7.12
C PHE A 155 11.88 -11.36 -7.69
N CYS A 156 11.67 -10.27 -8.42
CA CYS A 156 10.40 -9.90 -9.04
C CYS A 156 10.53 -9.86 -10.58
N LYS A 157 11.29 -10.80 -11.16
CA LYS A 157 11.41 -10.94 -12.61
C LYS A 157 10.06 -11.30 -13.22
N LEU A 158 9.76 -10.70 -14.36
CA LEU A 158 8.58 -10.95 -15.17
C LEU A 158 9.00 -11.53 -16.51
N GLU A 159 8.13 -12.33 -17.11
CA GLU A 159 8.23 -12.68 -18.53
C GLU A 159 8.06 -11.42 -19.40
N SER A 160 8.67 -11.41 -20.58
CA SER A 160 8.69 -10.22 -21.45
C SER A 160 7.30 -9.69 -21.80
N GLU A 161 6.35 -10.59 -22.08
CA GLU A 161 4.96 -10.23 -22.39
C GLU A 161 4.24 -9.59 -21.18
N ASP A 162 4.49 -10.10 -19.98
CA ASP A 162 3.92 -9.55 -18.74
C ASP A 162 4.55 -8.21 -18.36
N ALA A 163 5.85 -8.03 -18.63
CA ALA A 163 6.53 -6.76 -18.44
C ALA A 163 5.96 -5.68 -19.35
N GLN A 164 5.77 -5.98 -20.64
CA GLN A 164 5.20 -5.05 -21.61
C GLN A 164 3.78 -4.66 -21.23
N TRP A 165 2.92 -5.63 -20.93
CA TRP A 165 1.55 -5.31 -20.51
C TRP A 165 1.49 -4.49 -19.22
N LEU A 166 2.36 -4.80 -18.25
CA LEU A 166 2.40 -4.05 -17.01
C LEU A 166 2.80 -2.60 -17.29
N GLU A 167 3.79 -2.37 -18.14
CA GLU A 167 4.19 -1.03 -18.58
C GLU A 167 3.03 -0.27 -19.23
N GLU A 168 2.35 -0.88 -20.22
CA GLU A 168 1.18 -0.29 -20.87
C GLU A 168 0.07 0.06 -19.87
N THR A 169 -0.22 -0.85 -18.93
CA THR A 169 -1.22 -0.65 -17.88
C THR A 169 -0.85 0.50 -16.95
N LEU A 170 0.41 0.59 -16.53
CA LEU A 170 0.89 1.64 -15.64
C LEU A 170 0.89 3.02 -16.32
N ILE A 171 1.24 3.09 -17.62
CA ILE A 171 1.14 4.31 -18.42
C ILE A 171 -0.31 4.77 -18.50
N HIS A 172 -1.24 3.84 -18.76
CA HIS A 172 -2.66 4.15 -18.83
C HIS A 172 -3.24 4.63 -17.49
N LEU A 173 -2.64 4.20 -16.39
CA LEU A 173 -2.96 4.63 -15.03
C LEU A 173 -2.17 5.87 -14.56
N GLY A 174 -1.26 6.42 -15.37
CA GLY A 174 -0.44 7.56 -15.00
C GLY A 174 0.45 7.32 -13.77
N LEU A 175 0.84 6.07 -13.51
CA LEU A 175 1.58 5.67 -12.31
C LEU A 175 3.08 5.94 -12.44
N SER A 176 3.71 6.33 -11.33
CA SER A 176 5.14 6.59 -11.29
C SER A 176 5.97 5.30 -11.29
N ILE A 177 7.26 5.41 -11.66
CA ILE A 177 8.23 4.29 -11.56
C ILE A 177 8.29 3.74 -10.11
N ARG A 178 8.01 4.57 -9.11
CA ARG A 178 7.98 4.11 -7.72
C ARG A 178 6.74 3.28 -7.41
N ALA A 179 5.58 3.70 -7.93
CA ALA A 179 4.36 2.91 -7.85
C ALA A 179 4.54 1.55 -8.53
N TRP A 180 5.25 1.51 -9.67
CA TRP A 180 5.64 0.26 -10.33
C TRP A 180 6.44 -0.66 -9.39
N GLN A 181 7.53 -0.16 -8.78
CA GLN A 181 8.35 -0.96 -7.89
C GLN A 181 7.58 -1.51 -6.69
N ARG A 182 6.66 -0.72 -6.13
CA ARG A 182 5.77 -1.17 -5.03
C ARG A 182 4.78 -2.22 -5.51
N LEU A 183 4.21 -2.05 -6.70
CA LEU A 183 3.33 -3.05 -7.32
C LEU A 183 4.04 -4.40 -7.52
N LEU A 184 5.30 -4.40 -7.96
CA LEU A 184 6.08 -5.65 -8.10
C LEU A 184 6.26 -6.37 -6.75
N LYS A 185 6.49 -5.63 -5.66
CA LYS A 185 6.59 -6.22 -4.31
C LYS A 185 5.26 -6.83 -3.85
N VAL A 186 4.15 -6.19 -4.19
CA VAL A 186 2.79 -6.69 -3.92
C VAL A 186 2.54 -7.96 -4.74
N ALA A 187 2.74 -7.92 -6.05
CA ALA A 187 2.59 -9.08 -6.93
C ALA A 187 3.47 -10.26 -6.50
N ARG A 188 4.71 -10.01 -6.05
CA ARG A 188 5.57 -11.05 -5.49
C ARG A 188 5.02 -11.66 -4.22
N THR A 189 4.38 -10.85 -3.38
CA THR A 189 3.74 -11.32 -2.14
C THR A 189 2.50 -12.14 -2.43
N ILE A 190 1.71 -11.77 -3.44
CA ILE A 190 0.56 -12.55 -3.92
C ILE A 190 1.05 -13.91 -4.44
N ALA A 191 2.07 -13.91 -5.29
CA ALA A 191 2.70 -15.16 -5.76
C ALA A 191 3.19 -16.06 -4.61
N ASP A 192 3.73 -15.47 -3.53
CA ASP A 192 4.15 -16.24 -2.35
C ASP A 192 2.97 -16.84 -1.57
N ILE A 193 1.82 -16.16 -1.54
CA ILE A 193 0.59 -16.67 -0.93
C ILE A 193 0.03 -17.83 -1.76
N ASP A 194 0.07 -17.72 -3.09
CA ASP A 194 -0.35 -18.75 -4.05
C ASP A 194 0.68 -19.88 -4.21
N GLN A 195 1.77 -19.84 -3.44
CA GLN A 195 2.87 -20.82 -3.49
C GLN A 195 3.56 -20.92 -4.86
N SER A 196 3.45 -19.89 -5.68
CA SER A 196 4.11 -19.79 -6.99
C SER A 196 5.55 -19.31 -6.84
N ASP A 197 6.47 -19.92 -7.60
CA ASP A 197 7.87 -19.50 -7.67
C ASP A 197 8.08 -18.31 -8.60
N ILE A 198 7.19 -18.14 -9.59
CA ILE A 198 7.21 -17.04 -10.57
C ILE A 198 6.03 -16.08 -10.34
N ILE A 199 6.21 -14.82 -10.75
CA ILE A 199 5.10 -13.86 -10.83
C ILE A 199 4.41 -14.11 -12.18
N THR A 200 3.09 -14.24 -12.15
CA THR A 200 2.27 -14.48 -13.35
C THR A 200 1.39 -13.25 -13.59
N ARG A 201 0.82 -13.17 -14.79
CA ARG A 201 -0.20 -12.17 -15.14
C ARG A 201 -1.31 -12.03 -14.10
N GLN A 202 -1.79 -13.13 -13.53
CA GLN A 202 -2.86 -13.12 -12.53
C GLN A 202 -2.43 -12.37 -11.26
N HIS A 203 -1.21 -12.64 -10.75
CA HIS A 203 -0.68 -11.93 -9.58
C HIS A 203 -0.52 -10.43 -9.85
N LEU A 204 -0.13 -10.06 -11.08
CA LEU A 204 -0.01 -8.65 -11.49
C LEU A 204 -1.38 -7.97 -11.58
N GLN A 205 -2.36 -8.63 -12.19
CA GLN A 205 -3.74 -8.11 -12.28
C GLN A 205 -4.35 -7.89 -10.90
N GLU A 206 -4.14 -8.82 -9.97
CA GLU A 206 -4.59 -8.67 -8.60
C GLU A 206 -3.88 -7.50 -7.91
N ALA A 207 -2.55 -7.36 -8.06
CA ALA A 207 -1.81 -6.23 -7.51
C ALA A 207 -2.29 -4.88 -8.07
N VAL A 208 -2.58 -4.80 -9.37
CA VAL A 208 -3.19 -3.61 -10.01
C VAL A 208 -4.58 -3.35 -9.44
N SER A 209 -5.37 -4.39 -9.16
CA SER A 209 -6.71 -4.26 -8.58
C SER A 209 -6.68 -3.57 -7.20
N TYR A 210 -5.59 -3.73 -6.45
CA TYR A 210 -5.34 -3.06 -5.17
C TYR A 210 -4.84 -1.60 -5.30
N ARG A 211 -4.91 -0.99 -6.48
CA ARG A 211 -4.64 0.44 -6.72
C ARG A 211 -5.94 1.25 -6.89
N ALA A 212 -6.89 1.09 -5.98
CA ALA A 212 -8.23 1.67 -6.13
C ALA A 212 -8.25 3.20 -6.18
N ILE A 213 -7.44 3.88 -5.36
CA ILE A 213 -7.39 5.34 -5.33
C ILE A 213 -6.91 5.95 -6.66
N ASP A 214 -5.92 5.34 -7.30
CA ASP A 214 -5.41 5.83 -8.58
C ASP A 214 -6.50 5.73 -9.67
N ARG A 215 -7.24 4.62 -9.69
CA ARG A 215 -8.39 4.45 -10.59
C ARG A 215 -9.50 5.47 -10.33
N LEU A 216 -9.79 5.75 -9.07
CA LEU A 216 -10.79 6.77 -8.70
C LEU A 216 -10.38 8.15 -9.20
N LEU A 217 -9.13 8.56 -9.02
CA LEU A 217 -8.62 9.85 -9.48
C LEU A 217 -8.72 9.98 -11.01
N ILE A 218 -8.35 8.94 -11.76
CA ILE A 218 -8.46 8.94 -13.23
C ILE A 218 -9.92 9.00 -13.67
N HIS A 219 -10.80 8.24 -13.01
CA HIS A 219 -12.22 8.26 -13.32
C HIS A 219 -12.82 9.66 -13.13
N LEU A 220 -12.49 10.34 -12.01
CA LEU A 220 -12.93 11.71 -11.75
C LEU A 220 -12.37 12.71 -12.77
N GLN A 221 -11.10 12.58 -13.17
CA GLN A 221 -10.51 13.42 -14.22
C GLN A 221 -11.23 13.27 -15.56
N LYS A 222 -11.57 12.04 -15.96
CA LYS A 222 -12.31 11.76 -17.19
C LYS A 222 -13.73 12.33 -17.20
N LEU A 223 -14.36 12.48 -16.03
CA LEU A 223 -15.68 13.12 -15.92
C LEU A 223 -15.62 14.64 -16.08
N LEU A 224 -14.43 15.25 -15.96
CA LEU A 224 -14.21 16.70 -16.06
C LEU A 224 -13.71 17.14 -17.44
N THR A 225 -13.32 16.20 -18.30
CA THR A 225 -12.86 16.40 -19.69
C THR A 225 -13.92 15.99 -20.68
#